data_AF-A0A382X4R6-F1
#
_entry.id   AF-A0A382X4R6-F1
#
_cell.length_a   1.000
_cell.length_b   1.000
_cell.length_c   1.000
_cell.angle_alpha   90.00
_cell.angle_beta   90.00
_cell.angle_gamma   90.00
#
_symmetry.space_group_name_H-M   'P 1'
#
loop_
_entity.id
_entity.type
_entity.pdbx_description
1 polymer ?
#
loop_
_entity_poly.entity_id
_entity_poly.type
_entity_poly.pdbx_seq_one_letter_code
_entity_poly.pdbx_strand_id
1 'polypeptide(L)'
;MLLAVYPLLDIHINIIQTQGDKNLDKPLYEIGGKSIFTTELEDALLNHHIDLAVHSLKDLPSTLEDGLIYTGSPEREDARDVFVSNRWETLAAVPSGGSIATG
;
A
#
# COMPACT_ATOMS: atom_id res chain seq x y z
N MET A 1 -11.48 11.96 8.69
CA MET A 1 -10.51 12.41 9.71
C MET A 1 -10.08 13.87 9.49
N LEU A 2 -9.64 14.31 8.30
CA LEU A 2 -9.30 15.73 8.06
C LEU A 2 -10.52 16.67 8.05
N LEU A 3 -11.56 16.37 7.27
CA LEU A 3 -12.78 17.22 7.21
C LEU A 3 -13.55 17.30 8.54
N ALA A 4 -13.34 16.34 9.44
CA ALA A 4 -13.93 16.40 10.77
C ALA A 4 -13.27 17.48 11.65
N VAL A 5 -11.98 17.75 11.42
CA VAL A 5 -11.20 18.76 12.15
C VAL A 5 -11.17 20.09 11.39
N TYR A 6 -11.15 20.05 10.05
CA TYR A 6 -11.12 21.20 9.15
C TYR A 6 -12.27 21.13 8.14
N PRO A 7 -13.50 21.52 8.53
CA PRO A 7 -14.70 21.31 7.70
C PRO A 7 -14.72 22.11 6.39
N LEU A 8 -13.94 23.19 6.32
CA LEU A 8 -13.84 24.07 5.15
C LEU A 8 -12.62 23.77 4.27
N LEU A 9 -11.86 22.73 4.58
CA LEU A 9 -10.71 22.34 3.78
C LEU A 9 -11.20 21.80 2.43
N ASP A 10 -10.76 22.42 1.35
CA ASP A 10 -10.99 21.90 0.00
C ASP A 10 -9.99 20.76 -0.27
N ILE A 11 -10.48 19.59 -0.66
CA ILE A 11 -9.68 18.38 -0.84
C ILE A 11 -9.89 17.84 -2.24
N HIS A 12 -8.78 17.71 -2.98
CA HIS A 12 -8.76 17.11 -4.31
C HIS A 12 -8.04 15.77 -4.25
N ILE A 13 -8.68 14.72 -4.77
CA ILE A 13 -8.07 13.39 -4.85
C ILE A 13 -7.33 13.26 -6.18
N ASN A 14 -6.00 13.16 -6.10
CA ASN A 14 -5.14 12.89 -7.25
C ASN A 14 -4.78 11.41 -7.29
N ILE A 15 -5.32 10.69 -8.27
CA ILE A 15 -4.99 9.27 -8.48
C ILE A 15 -3.69 9.18 -9.25
N ILE A 16 -2.66 8.63 -8.62
CA ILE A 16 -1.33 8.41 -9.20
C ILE A 16 -1.15 6.90 -9.37
N GLN A 17 -0.86 6.45 -10.60
CA GLN A 17 -0.58 5.05 -10.90
C GLN A 17 0.91 4.75 -10.80
N THR A 18 1.25 3.78 -9.96
CA THR A 18 2.64 3.38 -9.69
C THR A 18 3.13 2.32 -10.68
N GLN A 19 4.44 2.04 -10.71
CA GLN A 19 4.95 0.88 -11.44
C GLN A 19 4.41 -0.44 -10.91
N GLY A 20 4.21 -0.53 -9.59
CA GLY A 20 3.62 -1.70 -8.95
C GLY A 20 2.20 -1.98 -9.43
N ASP A 21 1.40 -0.94 -9.70
CA ASP A 21 0.04 -1.09 -10.26
C ASP A 21 0.05 -1.55 -11.73
N LYS A 22 1.08 -1.17 -12.50
CA LYS A 22 1.18 -1.46 -13.93
C LYS A 22 1.71 -2.86 -14.22
N ASN A 23 2.53 -3.42 -13.33
CA ASN A 23 3.25 -4.68 -13.56
C ASN A 23 2.66 -5.82 -12.71
N LEU A 24 1.50 -6.35 -13.12
CA LEU A 24 0.80 -7.43 -12.41
C LEU A 24 1.24 -8.85 -12.82
N ASP A 25 1.92 -8.97 -13.96
CA ASP A 25 2.23 -10.28 -14.58
C ASP A 25 3.55 -10.91 -14.11
N LYS A 26 4.30 -10.20 -13.27
CA LYS A 26 5.60 -10.66 -12.75
C LYS A 26 5.55 -10.75 -11.23
N PRO A 27 6.20 -11.77 -10.62
CA PRO A 27 6.33 -11.82 -9.18
C PRO A 27 6.99 -10.56 -8.63
N LEU A 28 6.50 -10.05 -7.51
CA LEU A 28 6.97 -8.80 -6.90
C LEU A 28 8.49 -8.82 -6.63
N TYR A 29 9.03 -9.98 -6.26
CA TYR A 29 10.47 -10.17 -6.02
C TYR A 29 11.34 -10.02 -7.27
N GLU A 30 10.76 -10.15 -8.48
CA GLU A 30 11.48 -10.01 -9.76
C GLU A 30 11.46 -8.58 -10.31
N ILE A 31 10.48 -7.78 -9.91
CA ILE A 31 10.29 -6.39 -10.37
C ILE A 31 11.29 -5.45 -9.70
N GLY A 32 11.78 -5.82 -8.51
CA GLY A 32 12.86 -5.17 -7.78
C GLY A 32 12.40 -3.98 -6.93
N GLY A 33 12.91 -3.89 -5.70
CA GLY A 33 12.90 -2.69 -4.85
C GLY A 33 11.60 -2.43 -4.07
N LYS A 34 11.72 -2.12 -2.77
CA LYS A 34 10.58 -1.70 -1.92
C LYS A 34 9.84 -0.47 -2.45
N SER A 35 10.49 0.36 -3.27
CA SER A 35 9.95 1.66 -3.71
C SER A 35 9.00 1.59 -4.91
N ILE A 36 8.69 0.40 -5.46
CA ILE A 36 7.84 0.29 -6.67
C ILE A 36 6.41 0.82 -6.52
N PHE A 37 5.93 0.97 -5.30
CA PHE A 37 4.62 1.55 -4.97
C PHE A 37 4.72 2.98 -4.44
N THR A 38 5.93 3.51 -4.19
CA THR A 38 6.10 4.82 -3.56
C THR A 38 6.78 5.84 -4.45
N THR A 39 7.60 5.42 -5.42
CA THR A 39 8.38 6.35 -6.27
C THR A 39 7.52 7.42 -6.93
N GLU A 40 6.41 7.07 -7.60
CA GLU A 40 5.57 8.10 -8.25
C GLU A 40 4.87 9.04 -7.25
N LEU A 41 4.61 8.59 -6.02
CA LEU A 41 4.05 9.44 -4.97
C LEU A 41 5.10 10.39 -4.38
N GLU A 42 6.31 9.87 -4.15
CA GLU A 42 7.47 10.63 -3.68
C GLU A 42 7.83 11.73 -4.68
N ASP A 43 7.89 11.40 -5.97
CA ASP A 43 8.12 12.38 -7.05
C ASP A 43 7.02 13.46 -7.08
N ALA A 44 5.75 13.08 -6.90
CA ALA A 44 4.65 14.03 -6.89
C ALA A 44 4.70 14.98 -5.67
N LEU A 45 5.12 14.48 -4.50
CA LEU A 45 5.34 15.30 -3.30
C LEU A 45 6.53 16.26 -3.48
N LEU A 46 7.67 15.76 -3.94
CA LEU A 46 8.89 16.53 -4.12
C LEU A 46 8.74 17.64 -5.18
N ASN A 47 7.93 17.39 -6.22
CA ASN A 47 7.61 18.38 -7.26
C ASN A 47 6.37 19.24 -6.93
N HIS A 48 5.82 19.14 -5.72
CA HIS A 48 4.65 19.91 -5.28
C HIS A 48 3.40 19.74 -6.15
N HIS A 49 3.23 18.56 -6.77
CA HIS A 49 1.98 18.20 -7.46
C HIS A 49 0.89 17.74 -6.49
N ILE A 50 1.29 17.22 -5.33
CA ILE A 50 0.42 16.88 -4.21
C ILE A 50 1.03 17.36 -2.90
N ASP A 51 0.17 17.63 -1.91
CA ASP A 51 0.60 18.08 -0.58
C ASP A 51 0.75 16.92 0.42
N LEU A 52 0.05 15.81 0.17
CA LEU A 52 0.00 14.65 1.04
C LEU A 52 -0.19 13.39 0.21
N ALA A 53 0.59 12.35 0.50
CA ALA A 53 0.36 11.00 0.00
C ALA A 53 -0.20 10.11 1.11
N VAL A 54 -1.15 9.24 0.76
CA VAL A 54 -1.70 8.21 1.64
C VAL A 54 -1.29 6.87 1.09
N HIS A 55 -0.67 6.04 1.92
CA HIS A 55 -0.17 4.72 1.53
C HIS A 55 -0.50 3.68 2.62
N SER A 56 -0.59 2.41 2.23
CA SER A 56 -0.55 1.30 3.18
C SER A 56 0.83 1.25 3.84
N LEU A 57 0.90 1.32 5.17
CA LEU A 57 2.20 1.42 5.85
C LEU A 57 3.14 0.23 5.57
N LYS A 58 2.59 -0.94 5.22
CA LYS A 58 3.37 -2.15 4.89
C LYS A 58 4.26 -2.00 3.64
N ASP A 59 3.89 -1.13 2.70
CA ASP A 59 4.66 -0.93 1.47
C ASP A 59 5.42 0.41 1.45
N LEU A 60 5.41 1.17 2.55
CA LEU A 60 6.28 2.34 2.70
C LEU A 60 7.74 1.89 2.96
N PRO A 61 8.75 2.45 2.28
CA PRO A 61 10.14 2.12 2.54
C PRO A 61 10.54 2.53 3.97
N SER A 62 11.49 1.79 4.54
CA SER A 62 11.99 2.07 5.90
C SER A 62 12.81 3.36 5.98
N THR A 63 13.33 3.82 4.85
CA THR A 63 14.05 5.08 4.68
C THR A 63 13.28 5.88 3.64
N LEU A 64 12.95 7.11 3.97
CA LEU A 64 12.32 8.04 3.03
C LEU A 64 13.40 8.83 2.30
N GLU A 65 13.08 9.26 1.08
CA GLU A 65 13.91 10.20 0.32
C GLU A 65 14.04 11.54 1.06
N ASP A 66 15.19 12.20 0.85
CA ASP A 66 15.47 13.50 1.46
C ASP A 66 14.38 14.53 1.09
N GLY A 67 13.91 15.26 2.09
CA GLY A 67 12.83 16.24 1.92
C GLY A 67 11.43 15.67 2.18
N LEU A 68 11.28 14.36 2.35
CA LEU A 68 10.02 13.72 2.74
C LEU A 68 10.01 13.36 4.21
N ILE A 69 8.82 13.39 4.81
CA ILE A 69 8.59 13.01 6.21
C ILE A 69 7.39 12.09 6.32
N TYR A 70 7.48 11.16 7.28
CA TYR A 70 6.32 10.40 7.71
C TYR A 70 5.53 11.22 8.74
N THR A 71 4.34 11.68 8.36
CA THR A 71 3.49 12.53 9.20
C THR A 71 2.67 11.77 10.24
N GLY A 72 2.57 10.44 10.09
CA GLY A 72 1.85 9.55 10.99
C GLY A 72 0.89 8.62 10.25
N SER A 73 0.21 7.75 11.01
CA SER A 73 -0.85 6.88 10.51
C SER A 73 -2.11 7.06 11.36
N PRO A 74 -3.30 6.81 10.79
CA PRO A 74 -4.52 6.67 11.58
C PRO A 74 -4.42 5.48 12.56
N GLU A 75 -5.45 5.31 13.38
CA GLU A 75 -5.61 4.10 14.19
C GLU A 75 -5.49 2.84 13.31
N ARG A 76 -4.74 1.85 13.81
CA ARG A 76 -4.42 0.64 13.06
C ARG A 76 -5.65 -0.27 13.02
N GLU A 77 -6.05 -0.64 11.81
CA GLU A 77 -7.07 -1.67 11.58
C GLU A 77 -6.56 -3.08 11.96
N ASP A 78 -7.45 -4.08 11.86
CA ASP A 78 -7.09 -5.48 12.09
C ASP A 78 -5.88 -5.91 11.24
N ALA A 79 -4.81 -6.28 11.90
CA ALA A 79 -3.54 -6.61 11.28
C ALA A 79 -3.36 -8.12 10.99
N ARG A 80 -4.40 -8.93 11.21
CA ARG A 80 -4.34 -10.38 11.03
C ARG A 80 -4.44 -10.74 9.55
N ASP A 81 -3.70 -11.76 9.16
CA ASP A 81 -3.93 -12.44 7.89
C ASP A 81 -5.26 -13.19 7.91
N VAL A 82 -5.87 -13.32 6.73
CA VAL A 82 -7.13 -14.04 6.54
C VAL A 82 -6.94 -15.21 5.59
N PHE A 83 -7.52 -16.36 5.94
CA PHE A 83 -7.60 -17.49 5.02
C PHE A 83 -8.84 -17.34 4.15
N VAL A 84 -8.64 -17.30 2.83
CA VAL A 84 -9.73 -17.17 1.84
C VAL A 84 -9.78 -18.44 1.01
N SER A 85 -10.93 -19.11 1.00
CA SER A 85 -11.13 -20.34 0.24
C SER A 85 -12.59 -20.58 -0.07
N ASN A 86 -12.88 -21.07 -1.28
CA ASN A 86 -14.22 -21.51 -1.69
C ASN A 86 -14.47 -22.99 -1.36
N ARG A 87 -13.46 -23.74 -0.92
CA ARG A 87 -13.53 -25.20 -0.74
C ARG A 87 -13.38 -25.65 0.71
N TRP A 88 -12.56 -24.93 1.47
CA TRP A 88 -12.15 -25.33 2.81
C TRP A 88 -12.40 -24.19 3.79
N GLU A 89 -12.92 -24.48 4.98
CA GLU A 89 -13.24 -23.45 5.98
C GLU A 89 -12.01 -22.96 6.74
N THR A 90 -10.97 -23.78 6.84
CA THR A 90 -9.75 -23.45 7.57
C THR A 90 -8.50 -23.92 6.82
N LEU A 91 -7.36 -23.33 7.14
CA LEU A 91 -6.07 -23.75 6.61
C LEU A 91 -5.77 -25.23 6.93
N ALA A 92 -6.18 -25.70 8.11
CA ALA A 92 -5.96 -27.07 8.55
C ALA A 92 -6.80 -28.11 7.78
N ALA A 93 -7.87 -27.67 7.12
CA ALA A 93 -8.72 -28.52 6.29
C ALA A 93 -8.16 -28.73 4.87
N VAL A 94 -7.08 -28.03 4.49
CA VAL A 94 -6.41 -28.24 3.21
C VAL A 94 -5.72 -29.62 3.24
N PRO A 95 -6.05 -30.55 2.32
CA PRO A 95 -5.47 -31.89 2.32
C PRO A 95 -3.97 -31.84 1.98
N SER A 96 -3.25 -32.87 2.40
CA SER A 96 -1.85 -33.06 2.00
C SER A 96 -1.70 -33.00 0.48
N GLY A 97 -0.76 -32.19 -0.01
CA GLY A 97 -0.57 -31.93 -1.44
C GLY A 97 -1.47 -30.83 -2.02
N GLY A 98 -2.32 -30.19 -1.21
CA GLY A 98 -3.08 -29.01 -1.61
C GLY A 98 -2.18 -27.79 -1.83
N SER A 99 -2.61 -26.90 -2.73
CA SER A 99 -1.89 -25.65 -3.04
C SER A 99 -2.46 -24.48 -2.25
N ILE A 100 -1.59 -23.64 -1.70
CA ILE A 100 -1.90 -22.37 -1.05
C ILE A 100 -1.10 -21.29 -1.77
N ALA A 101 -1.76 -20.16 -2.09
CA ALA A 101 -1.12 -19.03 -2.76
C ALA A 101 -0.98 -17.85 -1.78
N THR A 102 0.15 -17.15 -1.88
CA THR A 102 0.46 -15.88 -1.21
C THR A 102 1.41 -15.12 -2.14
N GLY A 103 1.39 -13.78 -2.08
CA GLY A 103 2.19 -12.91 -2.96
C GLY A 103 2.65 -11.65 -2.26
#